data_AF-A0A354YYG3-F1
#
_entry.id   AF-A0A354YYG3-F1
#
_cell.length_a   1.000
_cell.length_b   1.000
_cell.length_c   1.000
_cell.angle_alpha   90.00
_cell.angle_beta   90.00
_cell.angle_gamma   90.00
#
_symmetry.space_group_name_H-M   'P 1'
#
loop_
_entity.id
_entity.type
_entity.pdbx_description
1 polymer ?
#
loop_
_entity_poly.entity_id
_entity_poly.type
_entity_poly.pdbx_seq_one_letter_code
_entity_poly.pdbx_strand_id
1 'polypeptide(L)'
;MDIATFIGLVVGLGGLAGGFLLEGAHLSSLWGYTAFIIVFGGTIGATVVSYTMEELRKVPFFVKVVFGEKKIDYFSVMETLVETADKARREGLLSLESQLGEIDNEFLSRGLQLVIDGTDPELTRSMLEMEIEAHE
;
A
#
# COMPACT_ATOMS: atom_id res chain seq x y z
N MET A 1 -2.66 9.55 6.15
CA MET A 1 -3.55 8.64 6.89
C MET A 1 -4.98 8.85 6.44
N ASP A 2 -5.71 7.78 6.18
CA ASP A 2 -7.15 7.83 5.99
C ASP A 2 -7.84 8.37 7.26
N ILE A 3 -8.88 9.18 7.09
CA ILE A 3 -9.78 9.66 8.14
C ILE A 3 -10.36 8.48 8.93
N ALA A 4 -10.67 7.37 8.25
CA ALA A 4 -11.16 6.16 8.91
C ALA A 4 -10.16 5.60 9.93
N THR A 5 -8.88 5.52 9.56
CA THR A 5 -7.80 5.07 10.47
C THR A 5 -7.68 5.99 11.67
N PHE A 6 -7.77 7.31 11.46
CA PHE A 6 -7.72 8.28 12.54
C PHE A 6 -8.91 8.16 13.50
N ILE A 7 -10.14 8.08 12.97
CA ILE A 7 -11.35 7.90 13.78
C ILE A 7 -11.29 6.58 14.55
N GLY A 8 -10.88 5.49 13.89
CA GLY A 8 -10.74 4.19 14.53
C GLY A 8 -9.78 4.21 15.72
N LEU A 9 -8.63 4.89 15.56
CA LEU A 9 -7.66 5.07 16.65
C LEU A 9 -8.27 5.83 17.84
N VAL A 10 -8.98 6.93 17.57
CA VAL A 10 -9.63 7.74 18.62
C VAL A 10 -10.72 6.95 19.33
N VAL A 11 -11.56 6.21 18.59
CA VAL A 11 -12.63 5.38 19.17
C VAL A 11 -12.04 4.24 20.00
N GLY A 12 -10.98 3.58 19.52
CA GLY A 12 -10.33 2.50 20.26
C GLY A 12 -9.69 2.96 21.57
N LEU A 13 -8.88 4.03 21.52
CA LEU A 13 -8.26 4.62 22.70
C LEU A 13 -9.31 5.21 23.65
N GLY A 14 -10.32 5.89 23.12
CA GLY A 14 -11.41 6.47 23.87
C GLY A 14 -12.28 5.42 24.56
N GLY A 15 -12.56 4.29 23.90
CA GLY A 15 -13.27 3.17 24.49
C GLY A 15 -12.49 2.52 25.63
N LEU A 16 -11.17 2.34 25.46
CA LEU A 16 -10.30 1.78 26.49
C LEU A 16 -10.23 2.70 27.72
N ALA A 17 -9.96 3.99 27.51
CA ALA A 17 -9.94 4.99 28.59
C ALA A 17 -11.31 5.17 29.26
N GLY A 18 -12.38 5.21 28.47
CA GLY A 18 -13.76 5.35 28.94
C GLY A 18 -14.21 4.15 29.77
N GLY A 19 -13.90 2.92 29.35
CA GLY A 19 -14.20 1.71 30.11
C GLY A 19 -13.54 1.71 31.49
N PHE A 20 -12.25 2.07 31.56
CA PHE A 20 -11.52 2.19 32.84
C PHE A 20 -12.13 3.24 33.77
N LEU A 21 -12.54 4.39 33.25
CA LEU A 21 -13.18 5.44 34.05
C LEU A 21 -14.55 5.00 34.58
N LEU A 22 -15.32 4.24 33.80
CA LEU A 22 -16.61 3.69 34.24
C LEU A 22 -16.47 2.65 35.35
N GLU A 23 -15.39 1.89 35.38
CA GLU A 23 -15.04 0.99 36.49
C GLU A 23 -14.53 1.74 37.74
N GLY A 24 -14.46 3.08 37.70
CA GLY A 24 -13.97 3.90 38.80
C GLY A 24 -12.45 3.86 38.97
N ALA A 25 -11.72 3.33 37.98
CA ALA A 25 -10.28 3.28 37.99
C ALA A 25 -9.67 4.62 37.54
N HIS A 26 -8.53 4.98 38.13
CA HIS A 26 -7.76 6.15 37.71
C HIS A 26 -6.97 5.84 36.43
N LEU A 27 -6.99 6.77 35.48
CA LEU A 27 -6.19 6.67 34.24
C LEU A 27 -4.69 6.49 34.49
N SER A 28 -4.18 6.97 35.63
CA SER A 28 -2.79 6.76 36.04
C SER A 28 -2.42 5.28 36.23
N SER A 29 -3.41 4.43 36.53
CA SER A 29 -3.20 2.98 36.67
C SER A 29 -2.91 2.27 35.35
N LEU A 30 -3.26 2.88 34.21
CA LEU A 30 -2.88 2.40 32.88
C LEU A 30 -1.39 2.60 32.60
N TRP A 31 -0.76 3.55 33.30
CA TRP A 31 0.63 3.93 33.07
C TRP A 31 1.58 3.12 33.98
N GLY A 32 1.81 1.85 33.62
CA GLY A 32 2.74 0.97 34.31
C GLY A 32 4.03 0.76 33.52
N TYR A 33 5.17 1.28 34.02
CA TYR A 33 6.47 1.11 33.37
C TYR A 33 6.84 -0.37 33.17
N THR A 34 6.59 -1.20 34.19
CA THR A 34 6.85 -2.65 34.13
C THR A 34 5.95 -3.34 33.09
N ALA A 35 4.66 -3.01 33.07
CA ALA A 35 3.73 -3.57 32.09
C ALA A 35 4.11 -3.18 30.66
N PHE A 36 4.55 -1.94 30.45
CA PHE A 36 5.05 -1.46 29.17
C PHE A 36 6.25 -2.27 28.68
N ILE A 37 7.26 -2.50 29.53
CA ILE A 37 8.44 -3.31 29.15
C ILE A 37 8.05 -4.73 28.79
N ILE A 38 7.16 -5.37 29.55
CA ILE A 38 6.74 -6.75 29.28
C ILE A 38 6.00 -6.85 27.94
N VAL A 39 5.03 -5.95 27.72
CA VAL A 39 4.22 -5.97 26.49
C VAL A 39 5.07 -5.58 25.28
N PHE A 40 5.73 -4.42 25.29
CA PHE A 40 6.56 -4.00 24.15
C PHE A 40 7.77 -4.91 23.93
N GLY A 41 8.50 -5.26 24.99
CA GLY A 41 9.65 -6.15 24.88
C GLY A 41 9.25 -7.55 24.41
N GLY A 42 8.15 -8.08 24.93
CA GLY A 42 7.60 -9.37 24.51
C GLY A 42 7.13 -9.36 23.07
N THR A 43 6.34 -8.36 22.66
CA THR A 43 5.85 -8.24 21.27
C THR A 43 6.99 -8.01 20.29
N ILE A 44 7.94 -7.12 20.58
CA ILE A 44 9.12 -6.90 19.71
C ILE A 44 9.95 -8.19 19.63
N GLY A 45 10.21 -8.85 20.76
CA GLY A 45 10.96 -10.11 20.79
C GLY A 45 10.28 -11.22 19.98
N ALA A 46 8.98 -11.41 20.16
CA ALA A 46 8.18 -12.36 19.40
C ALA A 46 8.22 -12.04 17.89
N THR A 47 8.05 -10.76 17.53
CA THR A 47 8.14 -10.30 16.14
C THR A 47 9.51 -10.59 15.53
N VAL A 48 10.59 -10.31 16.25
CA VAL A 48 11.95 -10.58 15.76
C VAL A 48 12.21 -12.08 15.55
N VAL A 49 11.58 -12.95 16.36
CA VAL A 49 11.67 -14.41 16.18
C VAL A 49 10.83 -14.90 15.00
N SER A 50 9.70 -14.25 14.74
CA SER A 50 8.76 -14.65 13.67
C SER A 50 9.18 -14.22 12.26
N TYR A 51 10.00 -13.18 12.12
CA TYR A 51 10.36 -12.60 10.82
C TYR A 51 11.86 -12.62 10.55
N THR A 52 12.21 -12.66 9.27
CA THR A 52 13.59 -12.56 8.82
C THR A 52 14.12 -11.14 9.00
N MET A 53 15.45 -11.00 9.05
CA MET A 53 16.09 -9.71 9.24
C MET A 53 15.92 -8.76 8.04
N GLU A 54 15.64 -9.30 6.84
CA GLU A 54 15.31 -8.52 5.65
C GLU A 54 13.90 -7.91 5.73
N GLU A 55 12.92 -8.66 6.23
CA GLU A 55 11.56 -8.17 6.45
C GLU A 55 11.52 -7.09 7.53
N LEU A 56 12.24 -7.30 8.64
CA LEU A 56 12.32 -6.34 9.75
C LEU A 56 12.90 -4.99 9.32
N ARG A 57 13.84 -4.97 8.36
CA ARG A 57 14.39 -3.73 7.81
C ARG A 57 13.36 -2.90 7.04
N LYS A 58 12.27 -3.52 6.55
CA LYS A 58 11.19 -2.82 5.83
C LYS A 58 10.19 -2.15 6.79
N VAL A 59 10.21 -2.45 8.09
CA VAL A 59 9.27 -1.89 9.09
C VAL A 59 9.17 -0.36 9.06
N PRO A 60 10.28 0.42 9.05
CA PRO A 60 10.18 1.88 9.01
C PRO A 60 9.50 2.41 7.74
N PHE A 61 9.70 1.73 6.61
CA PHE A 61 9.04 2.06 5.35
C PHE A 61 7.53 1.84 5.45
N PHE A 62 7.08 0.69 5.96
CA PHE A 62 5.65 0.40 6.13
C PHE A 62 4.98 1.34 7.13
N VAL A 63 5.64 1.70 8.23
CA VAL A 63 5.14 2.73 9.14
C VAL A 63 4.91 4.04 8.36
N LYS A 64 5.88 4.50 7.57
CA LYS A 64 5.70 5.70 6.74
C LYS A 64 4.55 5.56 5.74
N VAL A 65 4.31 4.38 5.17
CA VAL A 65 3.19 4.14 4.24
C VAL A 65 1.84 4.21 4.95
N VAL A 66 1.71 3.59 6.13
CA VAL A 66 0.46 3.62 6.93
C VAL A 66 0.09 5.04 7.36
N PHE A 67 1.11 5.83 7.74
CA PHE A 67 0.91 7.23 8.11
C PHE A 67 0.81 8.17 6.88
N GLY A 68 1.42 7.79 5.76
CA GLY A 68 1.27 8.43 4.46
C GLY A 68 -0.13 8.23 3.89
N GLU A 69 -0.58 9.16 3.06
CA GLU A 69 -1.78 8.94 2.25
C GLU A 69 -1.31 8.81 0.79
N LYS A 70 -1.47 7.62 0.21
CA LYS A 70 -1.26 7.41 -1.23
C LYS A 70 -2.65 7.37 -1.86
N LYS A 71 -3.19 8.54 -2.23
CA LYS A 71 -4.41 8.58 -3.05
C LYS A 71 -4.02 8.19 -4.47
N ILE A 72 -4.57 7.07 -4.94
CA ILE A 72 -4.52 6.75 -6.37
C ILE A 72 -5.60 7.61 -7.03
N ASP A 73 -5.19 8.45 -7.98
CA ASP A 73 -6.12 9.18 -8.82
C ASP A 73 -6.59 8.28 -9.96
N TYR A 74 -7.72 7.62 -9.73
CA TYR A 74 -8.31 6.72 -10.73
C TYR A 74 -8.75 7.47 -12.00
N PHE A 75 -9.09 8.76 -11.89
CA PHE A 75 -9.52 9.54 -13.05
C PHE A 75 -8.36 9.80 -14.00
N SER A 76 -7.20 10.20 -13.48
CA SER A 76 -6.01 10.40 -14.32
C SER A 76 -5.54 9.11 -14.98
N VAL A 77 -5.54 7.99 -14.25
CA VAL A 77 -5.20 6.67 -14.82
C VAL A 77 -6.17 6.28 -15.96
N MET A 78 -7.46 6.49 -15.77
CA MET A 78 -8.46 6.23 -16.81
C MET A 78 -8.25 7.11 -18.03
N GLU A 79 -7.99 8.41 -17.84
CA GLU A 79 -7.71 9.36 -18.92
C GLU A 79 -6.48 8.91 -19.74
N THR A 80 -5.39 8.55 -19.07
CA THR A 80 -4.18 8.01 -19.72
C THR A 80 -4.49 6.75 -20.55
N LEU A 81 -5.30 5.82 -20.02
CA LEU A 81 -5.69 4.61 -20.75
C LEU A 81 -6.50 4.92 -22.02
N VAL A 82 -7.45 5.84 -21.93
CA VAL A 82 -8.29 6.24 -23.07
C VAL A 82 -7.45 6.97 -24.14
N GLU A 83 -6.61 7.92 -23.73
CA GLU A 83 -5.73 8.65 -24.65
C GLU A 83 -4.77 7.70 -25.38
N THR A 84 -4.18 6.75 -24.65
CA THR A 84 -3.27 5.76 -25.21
C THR A 84 -3.99 4.85 -26.21
N ALA A 85 -5.22 4.42 -25.89
CA ALA A 85 -6.04 3.61 -26.79
C ALA A 85 -6.46 4.37 -28.06
N ASP A 86 -6.85 5.63 -27.93
CA ASP A 86 -7.24 6.48 -29.06
C ASP A 86 -6.04 6.74 -29.99
N LYS A 87 -4.86 6.99 -29.43
CA LYS A 87 -3.63 7.15 -30.20
C LYS A 87 -3.25 5.86 -30.92
N ALA A 88 -3.24 4.73 -30.22
CA ALA A 88 -2.99 3.41 -30.81
C ALA A 88 -3.90 3.14 -32.02
N ARG A 89 -5.18 3.52 -31.91
CA ARG A 89 -6.16 3.33 -32.98
C ARG A 89 -5.92 4.25 -34.19
N ARG A 90 -5.45 5.48 -33.98
CA ARG A 90 -5.25 6.47 -35.06
C ARG A 90 -3.89 6.35 -35.74
N GLU A 91 -2.84 6.11 -34.94
CA GLU A 91 -1.43 6.20 -35.36
C GLU A 91 -0.73 4.84 -35.36
N GLY A 92 -1.37 3.80 -34.81
CA GLY A 92 -0.81 2.45 -34.69
C GLY A 92 -0.02 2.24 -33.39
N LEU A 93 0.27 0.98 -33.05
CA LEU A 93 0.88 0.60 -31.77
C LEU A 93 2.31 1.14 -31.59
N LEU A 94 3.14 1.15 -32.64
CA LEU A 94 4.51 1.69 -32.56
C LEU A 94 4.55 3.18 -32.19
N SER A 95 3.48 3.94 -32.46
CA SER A 95 3.42 5.36 -32.09
C SER A 95 3.47 5.60 -30.57
N LEU A 96 3.19 4.55 -29.79
CA LEU A 96 3.19 4.58 -28.34
C LEU A 96 4.59 4.46 -27.71
N GLU A 97 5.61 4.00 -28.44
CA GLU A 97 6.98 3.88 -27.91
C GLU A 97 7.50 5.22 -27.36
N SER A 98 7.18 6.31 -28.06
CA SER A 98 7.55 7.67 -27.67
C SER A 98 6.93 8.12 -26.33
N GLN A 99 5.81 7.51 -25.91
CA GLN A 99 5.08 7.87 -24.68
C GLN A 99 5.43 6.97 -23.50
N LEU A 100 6.05 5.81 -23.72
CA LEU A 100 6.43 4.90 -22.63
C LEU A 100 7.31 5.56 -21.58
N GLY A 101 8.17 6.50 -21.98
CA GLY A 101 9.04 7.26 -21.09
C GLY A 101 8.35 8.40 -20.33
N GLU A 102 7.12 8.76 -20.70
CA GLU A 102 6.32 9.82 -20.05
C GLU A 102 5.32 9.24 -19.02
N ILE A 103 5.15 7.92 -18.99
CA ILE A 103 4.23 7.24 -18.08
C ILE A 103 4.94 7.00 -16.74
N ASP A 104 4.52 7.72 -15.70
CA ASP A 104 5.05 7.59 -14.34
C ASP A 104 4.78 6.20 -13.70
N ASN A 105 3.76 5.49 -14.17
CA ASN A 105 3.38 4.20 -13.64
C ASN A 105 4.12 3.06 -14.35
N GLU A 106 5.13 2.48 -13.69
CA GLU A 106 5.95 1.39 -14.22
C GLU A 106 5.13 0.17 -14.67
N PHE A 107 4.07 -0.19 -13.94
CA PHE A 107 3.19 -1.31 -14.29
C PHE A 107 2.46 -1.06 -15.61
N LEU A 108 1.91 0.15 -15.79
CA LEU A 108 1.25 0.54 -17.03
C LEU A 108 2.23 0.61 -18.21
N SER A 109 3.41 1.22 -18.00
CA SER A 109 4.46 1.32 -19.02
C SER A 109 4.91 -0.06 -19.50
N ARG A 110 5.14 -1.01 -18.57
CA ARG A 110 5.49 -2.39 -18.89
C ARG A 110 4.39 -3.13 -19.65
N GLY A 111 3.13 -2.98 -19.24
CA GLY A 111 1.99 -3.57 -19.95
C GLY A 111 1.87 -3.06 -21.39
N LEU A 112 2.04 -1.75 -21.61
CA LEU A 112 2.04 -1.17 -22.95
C LEU A 112 3.22 -1.66 -23.79
N GLN A 113 4.40 -1.80 -23.20
CA GLN A 113 5.57 -2.35 -23.88
C GLN A 113 5.31 -3.77 -24.41
N LEU A 114 4.71 -4.66 -23.59
CA LEU A 114 4.35 -6.02 -24.03
C LEU A 114 3.38 -6.03 -25.23
N VAL A 115 2.44 -5.08 -25.26
CA VAL A 115 1.49 -4.93 -26.37
C VAL A 115 2.19 -4.40 -27.63
N ILE A 116 3.12 -3.45 -27.49
CA ILE A 116 3.92 -2.91 -28.61
C ILE A 116 4.81 -4.00 -29.21
N ASP A 117 5.40 -4.85 -28.36
CA ASP A 117 6.22 -6.00 -28.76
C ASP A 117 5.41 -7.10 -29.47
N GLY A 118 4.08 -6.95 -29.56
CA GLY A 118 3.21 -7.87 -30.28
C GLY A 118 2.94 -9.17 -29.53
N THR A 119 3.06 -9.16 -28.20
CA THR A 119 2.73 -10.31 -27.35
C THR A 119 1.25 -10.66 -27.48
N ASP A 120 0.92 -11.95 -27.44
CA ASP A 120 -0.47 -12.40 -27.45
C ASP A 120 -1.26 -11.81 -26.25
N PRO A 121 -2.49 -11.31 -26.43
CA PRO A 121 -3.26 -10.67 -25.37
C PRO A 121 -3.46 -11.53 -24.11
N GLU A 122 -3.62 -12.85 -24.27
CA GLU A 122 -3.80 -13.76 -23.14
C GLU A 122 -2.49 -13.92 -22.35
N LEU A 123 -1.36 -13.96 -23.07
CA LEU A 123 -0.04 -13.99 -22.45
C LEU A 123 0.27 -12.66 -21.75
N THR A 124 -0.01 -11.52 -22.37
CA THR A 124 0.14 -10.20 -21.71
C THR A 124 -0.68 -10.13 -20.43
N ARG A 125 -1.94 -10.57 -20.49
CA ARG A 125 -2.81 -10.60 -19.31
C ARG A 125 -2.24 -11.47 -18.21
N SER A 126 -1.86 -12.70 -18.50
CA SER A 126 -1.29 -13.61 -17.50
C SER A 126 0.01 -13.07 -16.90
N MET A 127 0.87 -12.42 -17.69
CA MET A 127 2.08 -11.76 -17.18
C MET A 127 1.76 -10.63 -16.20
N LEU A 128 0.81 -9.75 -16.56
CA LEU A 128 0.40 -8.65 -15.69
C LEU A 128 -0.33 -9.15 -14.44
N GLU A 129 -1.15 -10.19 -14.54
CA GLU A 129 -1.81 -10.82 -13.39
C GLU A 129 -0.79 -11.47 -12.44
N MET A 130 0.23 -12.16 -12.97
CA MET A 130 1.33 -12.70 -12.16
C MET A 130 2.15 -11.60 -11.49
N GLU A 131 2.36 -10.46 -12.15
CA GLU A 131 3.06 -9.31 -11.55
C GLU A 131 2.24 -8.68 -10.42
N ILE A 132 0.91 -8.57 -10.58
CA ILE A 132 0.02 -8.14 -9.50
C ILE A 132 0.13 -9.13 -8.32
N GLU A 133 0.01 -10.43 -8.56
CA GLU A 133 0.08 -11.46 -7.51
C GLU A 133 1.44 -11.47 -6.79
N ALA A 134 2.54 -11.22 -7.50
CA ALA A 134 3.87 -11.14 -6.90
C ALA A 134 4.08 -9.87 -6.05
N HIS A 135 3.25 -8.84 -6.26
CA HIS A 135 3.29 -7.56 -5.54
C HIS A 135 2.27 -7.43 -4.40
N GLU A 136 1.28 -8.35 -4.31
CA GLU A 136 0.40 -8.52 -3.14
C GLU A 136 1.11 -9.15 -1.94
#